data_AF-A0A940Q661-F1
#
_entry.id   AF-A0A940Q661-F1
#
_cell.length_a   1.000
_cell.length_b   1.000
_cell.length_c   1.000
_cell.angle_alpha   90.00
_cell.angle_beta   90.00
_cell.angle_gamma   90.00
#
_symmetry.space_group_name_H-M   'P 1'
#
loop_
_entity.id
_entity.type
_entity.pdbx_description
1 polymer ?
#
loop_
_entity_poly.entity_id
_entity_poly.type
_entity_poly.pdbx_seq_one_letter_code
_entity_poly.pdbx_strand_id
1 'polypeptide(L)'
;MNTEKKLIIKRLVIFCALAFAPMIIATPILCQIVGGPLFSEENAVSPVTAFYAMLGMCTPMLANFLTRIITKEGLDDPYLSLSFRNGKGKYYLLSVLVPLAYSLVSAVLMVLI
;
A
#
# COMPACT_ATOMS: atom_id res chain seq x y z
N MET A 1 2.42 -2.38 30.31
CA MET A 1 2.77 -2.27 28.88
C MET A 1 3.66 -1.04 28.67
N ASN A 2 4.90 -1.22 28.19
CA ASN A 2 5.88 -0.13 28.00
C ASN A 2 5.31 1.03 27.17
N THR A 3 5.73 2.25 27.49
CA THR A 3 5.30 3.50 26.83
C THR A 3 5.51 3.43 25.30
N GLU A 4 6.60 2.83 24.84
CA GLU A 4 6.85 2.62 23.40
C GLU A 4 5.83 1.69 22.75
N LYS A 5 5.48 0.58 23.40
CA LYS A 5 4.46 -0.35 22.87
C LYS A 5 3.10 0.32 22.75
N LYS A 6 2.74 1.18 23.71
CA LYS A 6 1.49 1.99 23.64
C LYS A 6 1.49 2.92 22.44
N LEU A 7 2.62 3.58 22.16
CA LEU A 7 2.75 4.48 21.02
C LEU A 7 2.67 3.72 19.69
N ILE A 8 3.34 2.58 19.57
CA ILE A 8 3.29 1.71 18.38
C ILE A 8 1.85 1.27 18.09
N ILE A 9 1.14 0.78 19.10
CA ILE A 9 -0.27 0.35 18.94
C ILE A 9 -1.13 1.54 18.50
N LYS A 10 -0.94 2.71 19.11
CA LYS A 10 -1.67 3.92 18.71
C LYS A 10 -1.43 4.27 17.24
N ARG A 11 -0.17 4.26 16.78
CA ARG A 11 0.17 4.49 15.36
C ARG A 11 -0.50 3.49 14.46
N LEU A 12 -0.41 2.20 14.80
CA LEU A 12 -0.97 1.11 13.99
C LEU A 12 -2.48 1.25 13.85
N VAL A 13 -3.19 1.54 14.94
CA VAL A 13 -4.65 1.71 14.92
C VAL A 13 -5.05 2.91 14.07
N ILE A 14 -4.40 4.07 14.24
CA ILE A 14 -4.68 5.28 13.44
C ILE A 14 -4.37 5.03 11.97
N PHE A 15 -3.21 4.42 11.67
CA PHE A 15 -2.80 4.10 10.32
C PHE A 15 -3.81 3.18 9.63
N CYS A 16 -4.20 2.07 10.28
CA CYS A 16 -5.17 1.14 9.72
C CYS A 16 -6.53 1.82 9.49
N ALA A 17 -7.00 2.63 10.43
CA ALA A 17 -8.24 3.38 10.25
C ALA A 17 -8.17 4.29 9.03
N LEU A 18 -7.10 5.06 8.88
CA LEU A 18 -6.90 5.98 7.75
C LEU A 18 -6.63 5.26 6.42
N ALA A 19 -5.98 4.10 6.45
CA ALA A 19 -5.62 3.36 5.25
C ALA A 19 -6.81 2.61 4.65
N PHE A 20 -7.73 2.11 5.49
CA PHE A 20 -8.81 1.24 5.03
C PHE A 20 -10.19 1.89 5.05
N ALA A 21 -10.51 2.70 6.07
CA ALA A 21 -11.87 3.24 6.22
C ALA A 21 -12.32 4.09 5.02
N PRO A 22 -11.50 4.97 4.42
CA PRO A 22 -11.93 5.75 3.27
C PRO A 22 -12.37 4.88 2.09
N MET A 23 -11.62 3.82 1.80
CA MET A 23 -11.92 2.92 0.68
C MET A 23 -13.11 2.02 0.98
N ILE A 24 -13.23 1.52 2.22
CA ILE A 24 -14.40 0.73 2.66
C ILE A 24 -15.69 1.55 2.54
N ILE A 25 -15.65 2.83 2.88
CA ILE A 25 -16.82 3.73 2.80
C ILE A 25 -17.10 4.14 1.35
N ALA A 26 -16.06 4.49 0.58
CA ALA A 26 -16.22 4.97 -0.79
C ALA A 26 -16.66 3.88 -1.77
N THR A 27 -16.20 2.63 -1.61
CA THR A 27 -16.54 1.51 -2.52
C THR A 27 -18.04 1.37 -2.75
N PRO A 28 -18.90 1.14 -1.72
CA PRO A 28 -20.32 0.92 -1.94
C PRO A 28 -21.02 2.14 -2.56
N ILE A 29 -20.62 3.35 -2.19
CA ILE A 29 -21.19 4.59 -2.74
C ILE A 29 -20.90 4.67 -4.24
N LEU A 30 -19.65 4.45 -4.63
CA LEU A 30 -19.24 4.49 -6.01
C LEU A 30 -19.85 3.36 -6.84
N CYS A 31 -20.01 2.16 -6.27
CA CYS A 31 -20.74 1.08 -6.93
C CYS A 31 -22.19 1.46 -7.26
N GLN A 32 -22.87 2.22 -6.39
CA GLN A 32 -24.23 2.71 -6.67
C GLN A 32 -24.24 3.78 -7.77
N ILE A 33 -23.26 4.69 -7.78
CA ILE A 33 -23.15 5.76 -8.78
C ILE A 33 -22.86 5.20 -10.17
N VAL A 34 -21.99 4.20 -10.27
CA VAL A 34 -21.60 3.57 -11.53
C VAL A 34 -22.62 2.51 -11.98
N GLY A 35 -23.59 2.15 -11.13
CA GLY A 35 -24.66 1.21 -11.47
C GLY A 35 -24.27 -0.27 -11.36
N GLY A 36 -23.17 -0.58 -10.67
CA GLY A 36 -22.66 -1.94 -10.51
C GLY A 36 -21.29 -1.99 -9.82
N PRO A 37 -20.68 -3.18 -9.70
CA PRO A 37 -19.34 -3.31 -9.14
C PRO A 37 -18.29 -2.53 -9.95
N LEU A 38 -17.44 -1.75 -9.28
CA LEU A 38 -16.42 -0.91 -9.92
C LEU A 38 -15.49 -1.69 -10.85
N PHE A 39 -15.06 -2.87 -10.42
CA PHE A 39 -14.11 -3.73 -11.15
C PHE A 39 -14.80 -4.86 -11.94
N SER A 40 -16.06 -4.65 -12.35
CA SER A 40 -16.72 -5.51 -13.35
C SER A 40 -16.15 -5.23 -14.75
N GLU A 41 -16.28 -6.17 -15.68
CA GLU A 41 -15.75 -6.01 -17.05
C GLU A 41 -16.24 -4.72 -17.73
N GLU A 42 -17.52 -4.36 -17.51
CA GLU A 42 -18.14 -3.15 -18.06
C GLU A 42 -17.59 -1.86 -17.42
N ASN A 43 -17.39 -1.87 -16.10
CA ASN A 43 -17.01 -0.67 -15.35
C ASN A 43 -15.50 -0.51 -15.13
N ALA A 44 -14.70 -1.54 -15.41
CA ALA A 44 -13.25 -1.51 -15.20
C ALA A 44 -12.54 -0.46 -16.06
N VAL A 45 -13.08 -0.15 -17.23
CA VAL A 45 -12.56 0.89 -18.15
C VAL A 45 -13.10 2.29 -17.85
N SER A 46 -14.01 2.43 -16.87
CA SER A 46 -14.56 3.72 -16.49
C SER A 46 -13.47 4.63 -15.89
N PRO A 47 -13.41 5.92 -16.27
CA PRO A 47 -12.51 6.89 -15.65
C PRO A 47 -12.67 6.96 -14.12
N VAL A 48 -13.88 6.73 -13.61
CA VAL A 48 -14.17 6.74 -12.16
C VAL A 48 -13.46 5.57 -11.47
N THR A 49 -13.54 4.37 -12.06
CA THR A 49 -12.86 3.18 -11.53
C THR A 49 -11.35 3.34 -11.58
N ALA A 50 -10.80 3.86 -12.68
CA ALA A 50 -9.37 4.11 -12.81
C ALA A 50 -8.86 5.11 -11.74
N PHE A 51 -9.59 6.21 -11.54
CA PHE A 51 -9.26 7.20 -10.52
C PHE A 51 -9.36 6.63 -9.11
N TYR A 52 -10.40 5.83 -8.83
CA TYR A 52 -10.59 5.14 -7.56
C TYR A 52 -9.42 4.18 -7.26
N ALA A 53 -9.01 3.38 -8.24
CA ALA A 53 -7.88 2.46 -8.11
C ALA A 53 -6.57 3.21 -7.81
N MET A 54 -6.30 4.29 -8.55
CA MET A 54 -5.12 5.14 -8.34
C MET A 54 -5.09 5.72 -6.92
N LEU A 55 -6.22 6.30 -6.45
CA LEU A 55 -6.31 6.81 -5.08
C LEU A 55 -6.11 5.71 -4.04
N GLY A 56 -6.65 4.52 -4.29
CA GLY A 56 -6.48 3.36 -3.42
C GLY A 56 -5.03 2.96 -3.22
N MET A 57 -4.25 2.92 -4.31
CA MET A 57 -2.82 2.63 -4.24
C MET A 57 -2.03 3.69 -3.46
N CYS A 58 -2.47 4.95 -3.51
CA CYS A 58 -1.85 6.06 -2.78
C CYS A 58 -2.32 6.19 -1.32
N THR A 59 -3.41 5.53 -0.94
CA THR A 59 -4.04 5.71 0.37
C THR A 59 -3.11 5.36 1.55
N PRO A 60 -2.31 4.27 1.51
CA PRO A 60 -1.36 3.97 2.60
C PRO A 60 -0.29 5.05 2.78
N MET A 61 0.16 5.69 1.70
CA MET A 61 1.13 6.79 1.75
C MET A 61 0.55 7.98 2.52
N LEU A 62 -0.68 8.37 2.18
CA LEU A 62 -1.40 9.45 2.86
C LEU A 62 -1.70 9.09 4.32
N ALA A 63 -2.13 7.85 4.59
CA ALA A 63 -2.38 7.35 5.93
C ALA A 63 -1.13 7.43 6.82
N ASN A 64 0.05 7.09 6.29
CA ASN A 64 1.31 7.23 7.02
C ASN A 64 1.60 8.70 7.37
N PHE A 65 1.47 9.59 6.40
CA PHE A 65 1.70 11.02 6.58
C PHE A 65 0.75 11.62 7.63
N LEU A 66 -0.55 11.35 7.49
CA LEU A 66 -1.58 11.81 8.41
C LEU A 66 -1.39 11.21 9.82
N THR A 67 -1.02 9.94 9.92
CA THR A 67 -0.74 9.30 11.21
C THR A 67 0.35 10.06 11.97
N ARG A 68 1.46 10.42 11.31
CA ARG A 68 2.56 11.17 11.92
C ARG A 68 2.16 12.59 12.34
N ILE A 69 1.29 13.24 11.56
CA ILE A 69 0.72 14.55 11.92
C ILE A 69 -0.15 14.41 13.18
N ILE A 70 -1.03 13.41 13.22
CA ILE A 70 -1.95 13.17 14.35
C ILE A 70 -1.17 12.76 15.61
N THR A 71 -0.10 11.98 15.47
CA THR A 71 0.76 11.60 16.61
C THR A 71 1.78 12.67 16.98
N LYS A 72 1.88 13.77 16.22
CA LYS A 72 2.77 14.93 16.44
C LYS A 72 4.26 14.56 16.44
N GLU A 73 4.66 13.66 15.54
CA GLU A 73 6.02 13.12 15.48
C GLU A 73 6.92 13.81 14.45
N GLY A 74 6.39 14.80 13.73
CA GLY A 74 7.12 15.47 12.64
C GLY A 74 7.34 14.55 11.43
N LEU A 75 8.08 15.04 10.43
CA LEU A 75 8.30 14.36 9.15
C LEU A 75 9.78 13.99 8.91
N ASP A 76 10.67 14.34 9.83
CA ASP A 76 12.13 14.38 9.60
C ASP A 76 12.79 13.01 9.43
N ASP A 77 12.13 11.92 9.85
CA ASP A 77 12.61 10.55 9.64
C ASP A 77 11.47 9.61 9.22
N PRO A 78 11.18 9.46 7.91
CA PRO A 78 10.12 8.58 7.44
C PRO A 78 10.46 7.09 7.46
N TYR A 79 11.64 6.69 7.96
CA TYR A 79 12.21 5.33 7.88
C TYR A 79 12.43 4.79 6.45
N LEU A 80 11.68 5.30 5.46
CA LEU A 80 11.83 5.03 4.04
C LEU A 80 12.60 6.19 3.40
N SER A 81 13.94 6.09 3.41
CA SER A 81 14.81 7.00 2.67
C SER A 81 15.50 6.24 1.55
N LEU A 82 15.54 6.85 0.37
CA LEU A 82 16.24 6.30 -0.79
C LEU A 82 17.75 6.53 -0.58
N SER A 83 18.34 5.66 0.24
CA SER A 83 19.74 5.73 0.63
C SER A 83 20.51 4.53 0.10
N PHE A 84 21.47 4.80 -0.78
CA PHE A 84 22.44 3.81 -1.26
C PHE A 84 23.67 3.68 -0.35
N ARG A 85 23.73 4.46 0.75
CA ARG A 85 24.84 4.40 1.71
C ARG A 85 24.82 3.10 2.52
N ASN A 86 25.98 2.74 3.06
CA ASN A 86 26.20 1.58 3.93
C ASN A 86 25.79 0.23 3.30
N GLY A 87 26.00 0.08 1.98
CA GLY A 87 25.73 -1.17 1.29
C GLY A 87 24.26 -1.52 1.15
N LYS A 88 23.33 -0.57 1.40
CA LYS A 88 21.89 -0.79 1.24
C LYS A 88 21.47 -1.03 -0.22
N GLY A 89 22.32 -0.63 -1.18
CA GLY A 89 22.15 -0.88 -2.62
C GLY A 89 21.85 -2.34 -2.98
N LYS A 90 22.44 -3.29 -2.25
CA LYS A 90 22.22 -4.73 -2.47
C LYS A 90 20.76 -5.15 -2.21
N TYR A 91 20.07 -4.50 -1.28
CA TYR A 91 18.67 -4.82 -0.98
C TYR A 91 17.74 -4.32 -2.08
N TYR A 92 18.06 -3.18 -2.72
CA TYR A 92 17.36 -2.73 -3.91
C TYR A 92 17.57 -3.71 -5.07
N LEU A 93 18.80 -4.15 -5.31
CA LEU A 93 19.09 -5.17 -6.34
C LEU A 93 18.33 -6.48 -6.05
N LEU A 94 18.36 -6.97 -4.82
CA LEU A 94 17.64 -8.18 -4.40
C LEU A 94 16.12 -8.05 -4.56
N SER A 95 15.55 -6.87 -4.33
CA SER A 95 14.12 -6.65 -4.52
C SER A 95 13.66 -6.87 -5.97
N VAL A 96 14.57 -6.74 -6.94
CA VAL A 96 14.32 -7.04 -8.36
C VAL A 96 14.68 -8.49 -8.69
N LEU A 97 15.84 -8.96 -8.23
CA LEU A 97 16.33 -10.30 -8.57
C LEU A 97 15.49 -11.42 -7.95
N VAL A 98 14.97 -11.25 -6.73
CA VAL A 98 14.20 -12.29 -6.04
C VAL A 98 12.90 -12.62 -6.78
N PRO A 99 12.03 -11.66 -7.15
CA PRO A 99 10.85 -11.94 -7.97
C PRO A 99 11.18 -12.55 -9.33
N LEU A 100 12.25 -12.09 -9.98
CA LEU A 100 12.70 -12.67 -11.27
C LEU A 100 13.11 -14.13 -11.12
N ALA A 101 13.94 -14.43 -10.12
CA ALA A 101 14.35 -15.79 -9.83
C ALA A 101 13.15 -16.69 -9.50
N TYR A 102 12.22 -16.20 -8.69
CA TYR A 102 10.98 -16.91 -8.37
C TYR A 102 10.15 -17.23 -9.63
N SER A 103 9.96 -16.24 -10.51
CA SER A 103 9.24 -16.42 -11.77
C SER A 103 9.91 -17.42 -12.70
N LEU A 104 11.25 -17.39 -12.81
CA LEU A 104 12.02 -18.33 -13.62
C LEU A 104 11.93 -19.76 -13.07
N VAL A 105 12.06 -19.93 -11.76
CA VAL A 105 11.91 -21.24 -11.11
C VAL A 105 10.50 -21.78 -11.32
N SER A 106 9.48 -20.95 -11.16
CA SER A 106 8.08 -21.32 -11.43
C SER A 106 7.88 -21.79 -12.87
N ALA A 107 8.42 -21.06 -13.86
CA ALA A 107 8.33 -21.44 -15.27
C ALA A 107 9.04 -22.77 -15.57
N VAL A 108 10.22 -23.00 -15.00
CA VAL A 108 10.94 -24.27 -15.15
C VAL A 108 10.16 -25.44 -14.54
N LEU A 109 9.62 -25.26 -13.32
CA LEU A 109 8.80 -26.28 -12.68
C LEU A 109 7.53 -26.59 -13.49
N MET A 110 6.90 -25.59 -14.10
CA MET A 110 5.71 -25.78 -14.92
C MET A 110 5.98 -26.59 -16.20
N VAL A 111 7.21 -26.57 -16.72
CA VAL A 111 7.61 -27.39 -17.88
C VAL A 111 7.99 -28.82 -17.47
N LEU A 112 8.40 -29.03 -16.21
CA LEU A 112 8.82 -30.34 -15.70
C LEU A 112 7.67 -31.18 -15.13
N ILE A 113 6.50 -30.58 -14.91
CA ILE A 113 5.24 -31.23 -14.47
C ILE A 113 4.37 -31.49 -15.69
#